data_AF-A0A7S2JTI2-F1
#
_entry.id   AF-A0A7S2JTI2-F1
#
_cell.length_a   1.000
_cell.length_b   1.000
_cell.length_c   1.000
_cell.angle_alpha   90.00
_cell.angle_beta   90.00
_cell.angle_gamma   90.00
#
_symmetry.space_group_name_H-M   'P 1'
#
loop_
_entity.id
_entity.type
_entity.pdbx_description
1 polymer ?
#
loop_
_entity_poly.entity_id
_entity_poly.type
_entity_poly.pdbx_seq_one_letter_code
_entity_poly.pdbx_strand_id
1 'polypeptide(L)'
;MEEEKAFKTAAEIRKEKKLAKKLLKRKRIEESGGVRPRPIKAAVAPDPKPTADKELNNSAAQTKKTILKENKLKKNKYANDKGKRRFGRVMESVPNTNKPRYSTLSIAVPGSVLLNCQTRELQTQLVGQIARACAIYMVDEVIVFDDQLGGDSAKSQKALSFMAKILQYMECPQYLRRNFFPMHHDLQFAGLLCPLDAPHHVRVGERSKFREGVVLGEDKCSSGSEGKSFVNIGVRQPVEIDRQLPAGIRCTVELEPSAYSKPRGIKGKVVSPAAPREHDGTYWGYTTRLAKGIGAVFEECPFPGGKYDLKIGTSERGDITVEDSKFSLPRYKHCLVVFGGVAGIEECVDADESLGLHGDDSRSLFDLWVNTCPFQGSRTIRTEEAVMISLARLRPFVAKNVESKDAAPKQRQQKIPVEVEFSDDASSEESSSEE
;
A
#
# COMPACT_ATOMS: atom_id res chain seq x y z
N MET A 1 -2.23 -32.39 -62.69
CA MET A 1 -2.77 -32.31 -61.32
C MET A 1 -2.08 -31.13 -60.65
N GLU A 2 -2.68 -29.96 -60.70
CA GLU A 2 -2.24 -28.81 -59.90
C GLU A 2 -3.42 -28.43 -59.00
N GLU A 3 -3.23 -28.62 -57.70
CA GLU A 3 -4.21 -28.29 -56.66
C GLU A 3 -4.24 -26.77 -56.45
N GLU A 4 -5.40 -26.18 -56.72
CA GLU A 4 -5.69 -24.77 -56.46
C GLU A 4 -5.81 -24.54 -54.93
N LYS A 5 -4.74 -24.02 -54.30
CA LYS A 5 -4.76 -23.65 -52.87
C LYS A 5 -5.55 -22.36 -52.67
N ALA A 6 -6.81 -22.48 -52.25
CA ALA A 6 -7.63 -21.35 -51.83
C ALA A 6 -7.01 -20.62 -50.61
N PHE A 7 -6.66 -19.34 -50.79
CA PHE A 7 -6.09 -18.49 -49.74
C PHE A 7 -7.21 -18.02 -48.78
N LYS A 8 -7.16 -18.45 -47.51
CA LYS A 8 -8.16 -18.07 -46.50
C LYS A 8 -8.06 -16.58 -46.14
N THR A 9 -9.21 -15.94 -45.96
CA THR A 9 -9.28 -14.52 -45.59
C THR A 9 -8.87 -14.30 -44.12
N ALA A 10 -8.37 -13.09 -43.80
CA ALA A 10 -7.97 -12.73 -42.43
C ALA A 10 -9.10 -12.89 -41.40
N ALA A 11 -10.37 -12.76 -41.83
CA ALA A 11 -11.55 -12.95 -40.98
C ALA A 11 -11.77 -14.43 -40.60
N GLU A 12 -11.48 -15.36 -41.51
CA GLU A 12 -11.59 -16.81 -41.27
C GLU A 12 -10.49 -17.29 -40.34
N ILE A 13 -9.26 -16.82 -40.54
CA ILE A 13 -8.13 -17.08 -39.65
C ILE A 13 -8.45 -16.59 -38.22
N ARG A 14 -9.11 -15.43 -38.09
CA ARG A 14 -9.52 -14.90 -36.78
C ARG A 14 -10.63 -15.73 -36.13
N LYS A 15 -11.57 -16.27 -36.90
CA LYS A 15 -12.62 -17.18 -36.41
C LYS A 15 -12.03 -18.51 -35.94
N GLU A 16 -11.12 -19.11 -36.72
CA GLU A 16 -10.42 -20.34 -36.34
C GLU A 16 -9.59 -20.16 -35.05
N LYS A 17 -8.81 -19.08 -34.95
CA LYS A 17 -8.06 -18.76 -33.70
C LYS A 17 -8.98 -18.60 -32.49
N LYS A 18 -10.18 -18.04 -32.67
CA LYS A 18 -11.18 -17.88 -31.60
C LYS A 18 -11.81 -19.22 -31.19
N LEU A 19 -12.01 -20.12 -32.16
CA LEU A 19 -12.49 -21.48 -31.91
C LEU A 19 -11.43 -22.32 -31.19
N ALA A 20 -10.18 -22.27 -31.66
CA ALA A 20 -9.05 -22.97 -31.05
C ALA A 20 -8.82 -22.54 -29.59
N LYS A 21 -8.86 -21.23 -29.31
CA LYS A 21 -8.81 -20.72 -27.92
C LYS A 21 -9.96 -21.22 -27.05
N LYS A 22 -11.17 -21.35 -27.60
CA LYS A 22 -12.33 -21.91 -26.88
C LYS A 22 -12.14 -23.40 -26.58
N LEU A 23 -11.56 -24.16 -27.51
CA LEU A 23 -11.27 -25.59 -27.34
C LEU A 23 -10.13 -25.83 -26.34
N LEU A 24 -9.06 -25.05 -26.40
CA LEU A 24 -7.97 -25.13 -25.42
C LEU A 24 -8.45 -24.80 -24.00
N LYS A 25 -9.32 -23.80 -23.86
CA LYS A 25 -9.96 -23.47 -22.59
C LYS A 25 -10.91 -24.58 -22.10
N ARG A 26 -11.50 -25.38 -23.00
CA ARG A 26 -12.31 -26.56 -22.63
C ARG A 26 -11.43 -27.66 -22.05
N LYS A 27 -10.35 -28.04 -22.74
CA LYS A 27 -9.40 -29.05 -22.27
C LYS A 27 -8.86 -28.73 -20.88
N ARG A 28 -8.42 -27.48 -20.66
CA ARG A 28 -7.92 -27.05 -19.34
C ARG A 28 -8.96 -27.10 -18.21
N ILE A 29 -10.25 -26.96 -18.51
CA ILE A 29 -11.32 -27.03 -17.50
C ILE A 29 -11.66 -28.50 -17.17
N GLU A 30 -11.61 -29.39 -18.17
CA GLU A 30 -11.77 -30.84 -17.96
C GLU A 30 -10.58 -31.43 -17.21
N GLU A 31 -9.35 -31.07 -17.59
CA GLU A 31 -8.11 -31.50 -16.92
C GLU A 31 -8.02 -31.05 -15.45
N SER A 32 -8.67 -29.93 -15.08
CA SER A 32 -8.67 -29.40 -13.71
C SER A 32 -9.86 -29.86 -12.86
N GLY A 33 -10.66 -30.82 -13.33
CA GLY A 33 -11.79 -31.38 -12.58
C GLY A 33 -12.93 -30.39 -12.29
N GLY A 34 -12.99 -29.26 -13.01
CA GLY A 34 -13.96 -28.19 -12.75
C GLY A 34 -15.35 -28.48 -13.34
N VAL A 35 -16.37 -28.60 -12.48
CA VAL A 35 -17.78 -28.72 -12.92
C VAL A 35 -18.31 -27.34 -13.37
N ARG A 36 -18.95 -27.28 -14.54
CA ARG A 36 -19.49 -26.02 -15.10
C ARG A 36 -20.79 -25.57 -14.42
N PRO A 37 -21.04 -24.25 -14.32
CA PRO A 37 -22.31 -23.70 -13.82
C PRO A 37 -23.54 -23.85 -14.75
N ARG A 38 -23.41 -24.43 -15.95
CA ARG A 38 -24.55 -24.73 -16.85
C ARG A 38 -24.15 -25.66 -18.01
N PRO A 39 -24.91 -26.72 -18.31
CA PRO A 39 -24.71 -27.51 -19.53
C PRO A 39 -25.30 -26.77 -20.75
N ILE A 40 -24.65 -26.91 -21.92
CA ILE A 40 -25.18 -26.44 -23.21
C ILE A 40 -25.85 -27.65 -23.87
N LYS A 41 -27.12 -27.51 -24.29
CA LYS A 41 -27.83 -28.52 -25.09
C LYS A 41 -27.06 -28.78 -26.38
N ALA A 42 -26.72 -30.03 -26.65
CA ALA A 42 -26.14 -30.46 -27.92
C ALA A 42 -27.11 -30.14 -29.06
N ALA A 43 -26.57 -29.65 -30.18
CA ALA A 43 -27.32 -29.59 -31.43
C ALA A 43 -27.42 -31.03 -31.96
N VAL A 44 -28.61 -31.62 -31.83
CA VAL A 44 -28.95 -32.90 -32.46
C VAL A 44 -29.35 -32.59 -33.91
N ALA A 45 -28.85 -33.38 -34.85
CA ALA A 45 -29.25 -33.34 -36.26
C ALA A 45 -30.76 -33.66 -36.39
N PRO A 46 -31.47 -33.14 -37.41
CA PRO A 46 -32.90 -33.38 -37.53
C PRO A 46 -33.19 -34.81 -38.00
N ASP A 47 -33.88 -35.58 -37.17
CA ASP A 47 -34.55 -36.82 -37.59
C ASP A 47 -35.74 -36.50 -38.52
N PRO A 48 -36.09 -37.42 -39.45
CA PRO A 48 -37.18 -37.22 -40.38
C PRO A 48 -38.53 -37.17 -39.65
N LYS A 49 -39.39 -36.24 -40.08
CA LYS A 49 -40.71 -35.94 -39.48
C LYS A 49 -41.59 -37.19 -39.37
N PRO A 50 -42.17 -37.48 -38.19
CA PRO A 50 -43.43 -38.19 -38.12
C PRO A 50 -44.60 -37.22 -38.25
N THR A 51 -45.67 -37.72 -38.86
CA THR A 51 -46.96 -37.08 -39.10
C THR A 51 -47.68 -36.64 -37.83
N ALA A 52 -48.57 -35.67 -38.02
CA ALA A 52 -49.21 -34.86 -36.99
C ALA A 52 -50.14 -35.64 -36.04
N ASP A 53 -49.95 -35.45 -34.73
CA ASP A 53 -50.98 -35.68 -33.71
C ASP A 53 -51.15 -34.42 -32.84
N LYS A 54 -52.41 -33.98 -32.70
CA LYS A 54 -52.82 -32.68 -32.14
C LYS A 54 -52.85 -32.60 -30.60
N GLU A 55 -52.40 -33.61 -29.87
CA GLU A 55 -52.49 -33.64 -28.39
C GLU A 55 -51.21 -33.22 -27.64
N LEU A 56 -50.08 -33.04 -28.32
CA LEU A 56 -48.80 -32.62 -27.70
C LEU A 56 -48.64 -31.10 -27.52
N ASN A 57 -49.58 -30.28 -27.98
CA ASN A 57 -49.41 -28.81 -28.03
C ASN A 57 -49.74 -28.09 -26.71
N ASN A 58 -50.58 -28.69 -25.85
CA ASN A 58 -50.96 -28.07 -24.57
C ASN A 58 -49.89 -28.26 -23.47
N SER A 59 -49.25 -29.43 -23.42
CA SER A 59 -48.19 -29.72 -22.44
C SER A 59 -46.92 -28.91 -22.72
N ALA A 60 -46.54 -28.73 -24.00
CA ALA A 60 -45.39 -27.91 -24.40
C ALA A 60 -45.60 -26.42 -24.11
N ALA A 61 -46.83 -25.90 -24.25
CA ALA A 61 -47.19 -24.52 -23.94
C ALA A 61 -47.18 -24.24 -22.42
N GLN A 62 -47.70 -25.18 -21.61
CA GLN A 62 -47.62 -25.10 -20.15
C GLN A 62 -46.17 -25.18 -19.67
N THR A 63 -45.38 -26.12 -20.18
CA THR A 63 -43.97 -26.29 -19.80
C THR A 63 -43.14 -25.04 -20.14
N LYS A 64 -43.38 -24.40 -21.30
CA LYS A 64 -42.73 -23.11 -21.66
C LYS A 64 -43.12 -21.97 -20.71
N LYS A 65 -44.40 -21.88 -20.31
CA LYS A 65 -44.85 -20.85 -19.34
C LYS A 65 -44.22 -21.06 -17.96
N THR A 66 -44.09 -22.30 -17.50
CA THR A 66 -43.46 -22.64 -16.21
C THR A 66 -41.96 -22.32 -16.23
N ILE A 67 -41.24 -22.66 -17.32
CA ILE A 67 -39.82 -22.31 -17.50
C ILE A 67 -39.61 -20.79 -17.56
N LEU A 68 -40.52 -20.04 -18.20
CA LEU A 68 -40.44 -18.57 -18.24
C LEU A 68 -40.67 -17.95 -16.85
N LYS A 69 -41.63 -18.48 -16.08
CA LYS A 69 -41.88 -18.05 -14.69
C LYS A 69 -40.68 -18.35 -13.79
N GLU A 70 -40.11 -19.56 -13.88
CA GLU A 70 -38.90 -19.90 -13.14
C GLU A 70 -37.70 -19.04 -13.53
N ASN A 71 -37.52 -18.74 -14.82
CA ASN A 71 -36.44 -17.88 -15.27
C ASN A 71 -36.63 -16.43 -14.80
N LYS A 72 -37.88 -15.92 -14.74
CA LYS A 72 -38.17 -14.60 -14.14
C LYS A 72 -37.90 -14.60 -12.62
N LEU A 73 -38.30 -15.65 -11.90
CA LEU A 73 -38.02 -15.81 -10.47
C LEU A 73 -36.52 -15.93 -10.17
N LYS A 74 -35.77 -16.71 -10.98
CA LYS A 74 -34.31 -16.81 -10.92
C LYS A 74 -33.66 -15.46 -11.23
N LYS A 75 -34.10 -14.75 -12.28
CA LYS A 75 -33.58 -13.41 -12.64
C LYS A 75 -33.85 -12.36 -11.56
N ASN A 76 -35.01 -12.43 -10.88
CA ASN A 76 -35.33 -11.60 -9.73
C ASN A 76 -34.51 -11.98 -8.48
N LYS A 77 -34.27 -13.27 -8.21
CA LYS A 77 -33.31 -13.71 -7.17
C LYS A 77 -31.89 -13.22 -7.45
N TYR A 78 -31.40 -13.35 -8.69
CA TYR A 78 -30.09 -12.83 -9.10
C TYR A 78 -30.00 -11.30 -9.06
N ALA A 79 -31.11 -10.58 -9.28
CA ALA A 79 -31.17 -9.13 -9.14
C ALA A 79 -31.16 -8.69 -7.67
N ASN A 80 -31.84 -9.42 -6.79
CA ASN A 80 -31.86 -9.15 -5.35
C ASN A 80 -30.52 -9.52 -4.67
N ASP A 81 -29.80 -10.51 -5.20
CA ASP A 81 -28.49 -10.95 -4.70
C ASP A 81 -27.32 -10.04 -5.13
N LYS A 82 -27.52 -9.14 -6.12
CA LYS A 82 -26.53 -8.11 -6.48
C LYS A 82 -26.28 -7.10 -5.36
N GLY A 83 -27.19 -6.98 -4.40
CA GLY A 83 -27.01 -6.18 -3.18
C GLY A 83 -26.10 -6.83 -2.13
N LYS A 84 -25.90 -8.16 -2.18
CA LYS A 84 -25.18 -8.92 -1.12
C LYS A 84 -23.80 -9.43 -1.52
N ARG A 85 -23.45 -9.42 -2.80
CA ARG A 85 -22.10 -9.81 -3.26
C ARG A 85 -21.12 -8.68 -2.98
N ARG A 86 -20.44 -8.78 -1.83
CA ARG A 86 -19.43 -7.84 -1.32
C ARG A 86 -18.03 -8.04 -1.94
N PHE A 87 -17.87 -9.01 -2.85
CA PHE A 87 -16.56 -9.32 -3.44
C PHE A 87 -16.11 -8.21 -4.39
N GLY A 88 -15.06 -7.48 -4.03
CA GLY A 88 -14.44 -6.44 -4.86
C GLY A 88 -15.07 -5.04 -4.78
N ARG A 89 -15.99 -4.76 -3.84
CA ARG A 89 -16.27 -3.37 -3.46
C ARG A 89 -15.22 -2.95 -2.42
N VAL A 90 -14.60 -1.77 -2.60
CA VAL A 90 -13.92 -1.08 -1.48
C VAL A 90 -14.92 -1.03 -0.33
N MET A 91 -14.45 -1.29 0.90
CA MET A 91 -15.32 -1.44 2.07
C MET A 91 -16.40 -0.34 2.12
N GLU A 92 -17.66 -0.72 2.33
CA GLU A 92 -18.81 0.21 2.34
C GLU A 92 -18.64 1.35 3.35
N SER A 93 -17.87 1.06 4.41
CA SER A 93 -17.20 2.02 5.28
C SER A 93 -15.70 1.69 5.27
N VAL A 94 -14.84 2.69 5.04
CA VAL A 94 -13.39 2.55 5.25
C VAL A 94 -13.15 1.94 6.65
N PRO A 95 -12.24 0.97 6.84
CA PRO A 95 -11.89 0.39 8.15
C PRO A 95 -11.14 1.44 8.96
N ASN A 96 -11.85 2.48 9.34
CA ASN A 96 -11.35 3.65 10.02
C ASN A 96 -12.32 3.94 11.16
N THR A 97 -11.77 4.45 12.24
CA THR A 97 -12.55 4.83 13.43
C THR A 97 -13.44 6.05 13.21
N ASN A 98 -13.42 6.66 12.00
CA ASN A 98 -13.99 7.98 11.68
C ASN A 98 -13.53 9.07 12.67
N LYS A 99 -12.32 8.90 13.21
CA LYS A 99 -11.70 9.86 14.11
C LYS A 99 -10.49 10.48 13.42
N PRO A 100 -10.33 11.80 13.50
CA PRO A 100 -9.08 12.48 13.16
C PRO A 100 -7.85 11.74 13.67
N ARG A 101 -6.84 11.59 12.82
CA ARG A 101 -5.51 11.10 13.20
C ARG A 101 -4.50 12.21 12.94
N TYR A 102 -3.96 12.82 14.00
CA TYR A 102 -2.98 13.90 13.88
C TYR A 102 -1.54 13.39 13.89
N SER A 103 -1.27 12.27 14.56
CA SER A 103 0.04 11.64 14.57
C SER A 103 0.37 10.93 13.25
N THR A 104 1.65 10.85 12.90
CA THR A 104 2.16 10.10 11.74
C THR A 104 3.02 8.92 12.17
N LEU A 105 3.09 7.91 11.31
CA LEU A 105 3.96 6.76 11.44
C LEU A 105 4.84 6.64 10.19
N SER A 106 6.15 6.77 10.37
CA SER A 106 7.17 6.59 9.35
C SER A 106 7.91 5.28 9.58
N ILE A 107 8.35 4.63 8.51
CA ILE A 107 9.31 3.53 8.59
C ILE A 107 10.57 3.83 7.80
N ALA A 108 11.71 3.32 8.24
CA ALA A 108 12.95 3.33 7.47
C ALA A 108 13.42 1.90 7.19
N VAL A 109 13.74 1.61 5.93
CA VAL A 109 14.21 0.32 5.46
C VAL A 109 15.43 0.51 4.54
N PRO A 110 16.46 -0.35 4.62
CA PRO A 110 17.62 -0.21 3.76
C PRO A 110 17.32 -0.73 2.35
N GLY A 111 17.83 -0.05 1.32
CA GLY A 111 17.64 -0.47 -0.07
C GLY A 111 18.43 -1.74 -0.44
N SER A 112 19.50 -2.05 0.31
CA SER A 112 20.38 -3.21 0.11
C SER A 112 19.67 -4.56 0.25
N VAL A 113 18.52 -4.62 0.92
CA VAL A 113 17.73 -5.86 1.10
C VAL A 113 17.37 -6.52 -0.23
N LEU A 114 17.28 -5.72 -1.30
CA LEU A 114 17.03 -6.19 -2.66
C LEU A 114 18.23 -6.89 -3.30
N LEU A 115 19.45 -6.63 -2.83
CA LEU A 115 20.66 -7.24 -3.35
C LEU A 115 20.73 -8.74 -3.01
N ASN A 116 19.98 -9.18 -2.00
CA ASN A 116 19.85 -10.60 -1.62
C ASN A 116 18.89 -11.37 -2.53
N CYS A 117 18.06 -10.68 -3.32
CA CYS A 117 17.15 -11.33 -4.24
C CYS A 117 17.88 -11.80 -5.50
N GLN A 118 17.62 -13.05 -5.89
CA GLN A 118 18.28 -13.66 -7.05
C GLN A 118 17.82 -13.09 -8.39
N THR A 119 16.56 -12.63 -8.48
CA THR A 119 15.97 -12.14 -9.74
C THR A 119 15.22 -10.83 -9.54
N ARG A 120 14.99 -10.11 -10.64
CA ARG A 120 14.23 -8.84 -10.64
C ARG A 120 12.76 -9.04 -10.26
N GLU A 121 12.17 -10.18 -10.62
CA GLU A 121 10.81 -10.55 -10.21
C GLU A 121 10.70 -10.68 -8.70
N LEU A 122 11.68 -11.34 -8.05
CA LEU A 122 11.73 -11.47 -6.60
C LEU A 122 11.98 -10.12 -5.92
N GLN A 123 12.84 -9.26 -6.48
CA GLN A 123 13.00 -7.89 -5.99
C GLN A 123 11.67 -7.12 -6.04
N THR A 124 10.95 -7.20 -7.17
CA THR A 124 9.63 -6.57 -7.31
C THR A 124 8.63 -7.12 -6.29
N GLN A 125 8.59 -8.44 -6.06
CA GLN A 125 7.72 -9.04 -5.03
C GLN A 125 8.06 -8.56 -3.62
N LEU A 126 9.35 -8.52 -3.27
CA LEU A 126 9.80 -8.08 -1.95
C LEU A 126 9.34 -6.64 -1.65
N VAL A 127 9.58 -5.71 -2.58
CA VAL A 127 9.09 -4.32 -2.41
C VAL A 127 7.56 -4.29 -2.32
N GLY A 128 6.88 -5.17 -3.08
CA GLY A 128 5.44 -5.34 -2.99
C GLY A 128 4.93 -5.78 -1.62
N GLN A 129 5.66 -6.65 -0.93
CA GLN A 129 5.35 -7.09 0.43
C GLN A 129 5.49 -5.94 1.44
N ILE A 130 6.58 -5.16 1.35
CA ILE A 130 6.79 -3.96 2.18
C ILE A 130 5.68 -2.94 1.92
N ALA A 131 5.39 -2.61 0.66
CA ALA A 131 4.35 -1.66 0.29
C ALA A 131 2.97 -2.06 0.86
N ARG A 132 2.65 -3.35 0.80
CA ARG A 132 1.42 -3.89 1.39
C ARG A 132 1.42 -3.77 2.92
N ALA A 133 2.53 -4.06 3.58
CA ALA A 133 2.64 -3.89 5.02
C ALA A 133 2.39 -2.45 5.45
N CYS A 134 3.01 -1.49 4.75
CA CYS A 134 2.80 -0.07 4.96
C CYS A 134 1.33 0.33 4.81
N ALA A 135 0.67 -0.14 3.75
CA ALA A 135 -0.74 0.16 3.50
C ALA A 135 -1.69 -0.47 4.54
N ILE A 136 -1.43 -1.70 4.97
CA ILE A 136 -2.25 -2.41 5.98
C ILE A 136 -2.17 -1.69 7.33
N TYR A 137 -0.98 -1.24 7.72
CA TYR A 137 -0.74 -0.61 9.03
C TYR A 137 -0.73 0.92 9.00
N MET A 138 -1.19 1.53 7.90
CA MET A 138 -1.40 2.97 7.74
C MET A 138 -0.13 3.81 7.99
N VAL A 139 1.00 3.35 7.46
CA VAL A 139 2.27 4.08 7.45
C VAL A 139 2.13 5.30 6.54
N ASP A 140 2.56 6.47 6.99
CA ASP A 140 2.43 7.74 6.29
C ASP A 140 3.68 8.11 5.47
N GLU A 141 4.85 7.55 5.82
CA GLU A 141 6.12 7.78 5.11
C GLU A 141 6.96 6.50 5.11
N VAL A 142 7.57 6.18 3.96
CA VAL A 142 8.54 5.10 3.80
C VAL A 142 9.87 5.71 3.37
N ILE A 143 10.89 5.57 4.21
CA ILE A 143 12.24 6.08 3.98
C ILE A 143 13.08 4.89 3.50
N VAL A 144 13.64 5.00 2.31
CA VAL A 144 14.59 4.01 1.79
C VAL A 144 15.98 4.61 1.92
N PHE A 145 16.80 4.04 2.79
CA PHE A 145 18.15 4.55 3.05
C PHE A 145 19.23 3.65 2.45
N ASP A 146 20.37 4.26 2.10
CA ASP A 146 21.59 3.53 1.75
C ASP A 146 22.29 3.14 3.05
N ASP A 147 22.46 1.84 3.29
CA ASP A 147 23.16 1.33 4.45
C ASP A 147 24.68 1.24 4.24
N GLN A 148 25.17 1.60 3.04
CA GLN A 148 26.59 1.59 2.67
C GLN A 148 27.25 0.20 2.73
N LEU A 149 26.49 -0.86 3.02
CA LEU A 149 26.96 -2.25 3.08
C LEU A 149 27.04 -2.93 1.70
N GLY A 150 26.50 -2.29 0.66
CA GLY A 150 26.37 -2.88 -0.69
C GLY A 150 27.69 -3.09 -1.46
N GLY A 151 28.82 -2.63 -0.94
CA GLY A 151 30.16 -2.67 -1.53
C GLY A 151 30.30 -1.80 -2.79
N ASP A 152 29.52 -2.10 -3.83
CA ASP A 152 29.41 -1.29 -5.04
C ASP A 152 28.34 -0.20 -4.87
N SER A 153 28.79 1.04 -4.66
CA SER A 153 27.94 2.22 -4.52
C SER A 153 26.95 2.38 -5.68
N ALA A 154 27.35 2.09 -6.92
CA ALA A 154 26.45 2.20 -8.07
C ALA A 154 25.33 1.14 -8.04
N LYS A 155 25.63 -0.06 -7.52
CA LYS A 155 24.65 -1.12 -7.33
C LYS A 155 23.69 -0.78 -6.18
N SER A 156 24.18 -0.24 -5.08
CA SER A 156 23.36 0.21 -3.95
C SER A 156 22.38 1.30 -4.37
N GLN A 157 22.87 2.34 -5.07
CA GLN A 157 22.04 3.44 -5.57
C GLN A 157 20.96 2.98 -6.57
N LYS A 158 21.28 1.98 -7.42
CA LYS A 158 20.29 1.33 -8.28
C LYS A 158 19.23 0.57 -7.49
N ALA A 159 19.59 -0.10 -6.40
CA ALA A 159 18.65 -0.80 -5.54
C ALA A 159 17.73 0.17 -4.79
N LEU A 160 18.29 1.25 -4.22
CA LEU A 160 17.54 2.34 -3.57
C LEU A 160 16.49 2.93 -4.52
N SER A 161 16.94 3.39 -5.69
CA SER A 161 16.07 4.03 -6.68
C SER A 161 15.05 3.07 -7.28
N PHE A 162 15.36 1.77 -7.37
CA PHE A 162 14.42 0.73 -7.78
C PHE A 162 13.32 0.54 -6.71
N MET A 163 13.71 0.38 -5.43
CA MET A 163 12.75 0.24 -4.33
C MET A 163 11.80 1.44 -4.26
N ALA A 164 12.35 2.65 -4.23
CA ALA A 164 11.54 3.87 -4.14
C ALA A 164 10.57 4.01 -5.31
N LYS A 165 11.02 3.69 -6.54
CA LYS A 165 10.17 3.74 -7.74
C LYS A 165 8.99 2.76 -7.66
N ILE A 166 9.21 1.54 -7.17
CA ILE A 166 8.12 0.57 -6.99
C ILE A 166 7.17 0.99 -5.87
N LEU A 167 7.70 1.47 -4.73
CA LEU A 167 6.87 1.98 -3.63
C LEU A 167 5.95 3.12 -4.11
N GLN A 168 6.49 4.10 -4.83
CA GLN A 168 5.74 5.22 -5.41
C GLN A 168 4.72 4.74 -6.45
N TYR A 169 5.10 3.78 -7.32
CA TYR A 169 4.19 3.21 -8.32
C TYR A 169 3.00 2.51 -7.67
N MET A 170 3.24 1.77 -6.58
CA MET A 170 2.20 1.06 -5.85
C MET A 170 1.25 2.02 -5.14
N GLU A 171 1.79 3.03 -4.45
CA GLU A 171 0.99 4.05 -3.77
C GLU A 171 0.12 4.84 -4.75
N CYS A 172 0.63 5.14 -5.94
CA CYS A 172 -0.08 5.93 -6.93
C CYS A 172 -1.40 5.25 -7.40
N PRO A 173 -2.55 5.94 -7.32
CA PRO A 173 -3.83 5.45 -7.83
C PRO A 173 -3.77 5.05 -9.30
N GLN A 174 -4.43 3.95 -9.65
CA GLN A 174 -4.33 3.31 -10.98
C GLN A 174 -4.62 4.26 -12.15
N TYR A 175 -5.58 5.17 -11.99
CA TYR A 175 -5.97 6.14 -13.04
C TYR A 175 -4.95 7.27 -13.24
N LEU A 176 -3.99 7.43 -12.32
CA LEU A 176 -2.91 8.45 -12.41
C LEU A 176 -1.57 7.87 -12.85
N ARG A 177 -1.39 6.54 -12.79
CA ARG A 177 -0.10 5.91 -13.08
C ARG A 177 0.45 6.28 -14.46
N ARG A 178 -0.41 6.37 -15.47
CA ARG A 178 0.01 6.75 -16.84
C ARG A 178 0.51 8.19 -16.95
N ASN A 179 0.14 9.06 -16.00
CA ASN A 179 0.59 10.45 -15.97
C ASN A 179 1.95 10.60 -15.28
N PHE A 180 2.21 9.83 -14.22
CA PHE A 180 3.41 9.97 -13.40
C PHE A 180 4.52 8.95 -13.71
N PHE A 181 4.18 7.80 -14.30
CA PHE A 181 5.12 6.72 -14.55
C PHE A 181 5.18 6.42 -16.05
N PRO A 182 6.20 6.92 -16.77
CA PRO A 182 6.46 6.48 -18.13
C PRO A 182 6.85 5.00 -18.15
N MET A 183 6.84 4.38 -19.34
CA MET A 183 7.32 3.01 -19.51
C MET A 183 8.80 2.95 -19.10
N HIS A 184 9.08 2.17 -18.05
CA HIS A 184 10.41 2.07 -17.44
C HIS A 184 10.75 0.60 -17.19
N HIS A 185 11.99 0.21 -17.44
CA HIS A 185 12.46 -1.17 -17.29
C HIS A 185 12.24 -1.71 -15.86
N ASP A 186 12.52 -0.91 -14.84
CA ASP A 186 12.26 -1.27 -13.43
C ASP A 186 10.80 -1.64 -13.12
N LEU A 187 9.84 -1.16 -13.92
CA LEU A 187 8.41 -1.43 -13.74
C LEU A 187 7.89 -2.54 -14.67
N GLN A 188 8.77 -3.25 -15.38
CA GLN A 188 8.36 -4.31 -16.32
C GLN A 188 7.61 -5.45 -15.63
N PHE A 189 7.90 -5.71 -14.36
CA PHE A 189 7.25 -6.73 -13.54
C PHE A 189 6.15 -6.19 -12.63
N ALA A 190 5.69 -4.95 -12.83
CA ALA A 190 4.63 -4.35 -12.02
C ALA A 190 3.33 -5.17 -12.01
N GLY A 191 3.11 -6.04 -13.01
CA GLY A 191 1.99 -6.99 -13.05
C GLY A 191 2.03 -8.10 -12.00
N LEU A 192 3.19 -8.36 -11.38
CA LEU A 192 3.32 -9.31 -10.27
C LEU A 192 2.87 -8.70 -8.92
N LEU A 193 2.92 -7.36 -8.80
CA LEU A 193 2.65 -6.67 -7.55
C LEU A 193 1.21 -6.89 -7.09
N CYS A 194 1.06 -7.29 -5.83
CA CYS A 194 -0.25 -7.37 -5.21
C CYS A 194 -0.86 -5.96 -5.09
N PRO A 195 -2.16 -5.76 -5.40
CA PRO A 195 -2.79 -4.44 -5.32
C PRO A 195 -2.76 -3.93 -3.88
N LEU A 196 -2.51 -2.64 -3.66
CA LEU A 196 -2.64 -2.05 -2.32
C LEU A 196 -4.11 -1.96 -1.88
N ASP A 197 -5.01 -1.58 -2.80
CA ASP A 197 -6.45 -1.39 -2.55
C ASP A 197 -6.71 -0.44 -1.36
N ALA A 198 -5.88 0.62 -1.25
CA ALA A 198 -5.96 1.65 -0.24
C ALA A 198 -7.16 2.60 -0.50
N PRO A 199 -7.64 3.38 0.50
CA PRO A 199 -8.84 4.21 0.34
C PRO A 199 -8.79 5.23 -0.80
N HIS A 200 -7.61 5.70 -1.19
CA HIS A 200 -7.41 6.61 -2.32
C HIS A 200 -7.36 5.90 -3.69
N HIS A 201 -7.34 4.56 -3.73
CA HIS A 201 -7.39 3.73 -4.96
C HIS A 201 -8.82 3.54 -5.47
N VAL A 202 -9.56 4.64 -5.56
CA VAL A 202 -10.99 4.63 -5.85
C VAL A 202 -11.26 4.29 -7.32
N ARG A 203 -12.26 3.43 -7.59
CA ARG A 203 -12.72 3.13 -8.96
C ARG A 203 -13.59 4.25 -9.53
N VAL A 204 -13.76 4.25 -10.85
CA VAL A 204 -14.52 5.31 -11.58
C VAL A 204 -15.97 5.46 -11.11
N GLY A 205 -16.62 4.35 -10.71
CA GLY A 205 -18.03 4.35 -10.27
C GLY A 205 -18.23 4.52 -8.77
N GLU A 206 -17.15 4.56 -7.99
CA GLU A 206 -17.23 4.66 -6.53
C GLU A 206 -17.32 6.13 -6.09
N ARG A 207 -17.95 6.39 -4.95
CA ARG A 207 -18.06 7.74 -4.38
C ARG A 207 -17.07 7.86 -3.22
N SER A 208 -16.35 8.97 -3.16
CA SER A 208 -15.41 9.29 -2.09
C SER A 208 -15.41 10.78 -1.82
N LYS A 209 -15.31 11.19 -0.55
CA LYS A 209 -15.21 12.62 -0.19
C LYS A 209 -13.93 13.24 -0.70
N PHE A 210 -12.82 12.49 -0.64
CA PHE A 210 -11.54 12.91 -1.17
C PHE A 210 -11.15 12.05 -2.38
N ARG A 211 -10.47 12.64 -3.36
CA ARG A 211 -9.85 11.92 -4.46
C ARG A 211 -8.50 12.54 -4.81
N GLU A 212 -7.55 11.70 -5.14
CA GLU A 212 -6.29 12.12 -5.75
C GLU A 212 -6.53 12.52 -7.21
N GLY A 213 -5.75 13.47 -7.71
CA GLY A 213 -5.89 13.91 -9.09
C GLY A 213 -4.64 14.56 -9.65
N VAL A 214 -4.64 14.71 -10.97
CA VAL A 214 -3.61 15.44 -11.72
C VAL A 214 -4.22 16.62 -12.46
N VAL A 215 -3.60 17.79 -12.32
CA VAL A 215 -4.03 19.01 -13.02
C VAL A 215 -3.81 18.83 -14.52
N LEU A 216 -4.85 19.10 -15.30
CA LEU A 216 -4.83 18.99 -16.76
C LEU A 216 -4.23 20.26 -17.39
N GLY A 217 -3.58 20.09 -18.55
CA GLY A 217 -3.12 21.22 -19.35
C GLY A 217 -4.26 22.02 -19.97
N GLU A 218 -3.97 23.27 -20.31
CA GLU A 218 -4.93 24.25 -20.86
C GLU A 218 -5.58 23.76 -22.16
N ASP A 219 -4.85 23.02 -23.00
CA ASP A 219 -5.35 22.44 -24.25
C ASP A 219 -6.56 21.50 -24.08
N LYS A 220 -6.75 20.96 -22.86
CA LYS A 220 -7.85 20.05 -22.51
C LYS A 220 -9.01 20.76 -21.82
N CYS A 221 -8.89 22.06 -21.59
CA CYS A 221 -9.92 22.92 -21.03
C CYS A 221 -10.74 23.49 -22.19
N SER A 222 -12.08 23.49 -22.07
CA SER A 222 -12.96 23.93 -23.16
C SER A 222 -12.76 25.44 -23.43
N SER A 223 -12.76 25.86 -24.69
CA SER A 223 -12.76 27.29 -25.08
C SER A 223 -13.85 28.04 -24.32
N GLY A 224 -13.47 28.93 -23.40
CA GLY A 224 -14.37 29.60 -22.44
C GLY A 224 -14.05 29.34 -20.96
N SER A 225 -12.91 28.73 -20.65
CA SER A 225 -12.42 28.49 -19.28
C SER A 225 -11.15 29.26 -18.93
N GLU A 226 -11.05 30.50 -19.40
CA GLU A 226 -10.00 31.43 -18.96
C GLU A 226 -10.00 31.56 -17.43
N GLY A 227 -8.85 31.29 -16.83
CA GLY A 227 -8.62 31.39 -15.40
C GLY A 227 -9.15 30.23 -14.54
N LYS A 228 -9.56 29.10 -15.14
CA LYS A 228 -10.02 27.90 -14.41
C LYS A 228 -9.09 26.72 -14.64
N SER A 229 -8.73 26.01 -13.57
CA SER A 229 -8.00 24.75 -13.66
C SER A 229 -8.94 23.56 -13.52
N PHE A 230 -8.64 22.49 -14.26
CA PHE A 230 -9.38 21.24 -14.21
C PHE A 230 -8.46 20.10 -13.78
N VAL A 231 -9.00 19.16 -13.00
CA VAL A 231 -8.25 18.03 -12.45
C VAL A 231 -8.89 16.72 -12.89
N ASN A 232 -8.07 15.78 -13.37
CA ASN A 232 -8.49 14.40 -13.57
C ASN A 232 -8.35 13.64 -12.24
N ILE A 233 -9.49 13.33 -11.61
CA ILE A 233 -9.58 12.60 -10.34
C ILE A 233 -10.08 11.14 -10.51
N GLY A 234 -9.98 10.60 -11.73
CA GLY A 234 -10.43 9.24 -12.02
C GLY A 234 -11.94 9.06 -12.14
N VAL A 235 -12.68 10.16 -12.33
CA VAL A 235 -14.10 10.13 -12.72
C VAL A 235 -14.25 10.46 -14.21
N ARG A 236 -15.44 10.25 -14.80
CA ARG A 236 -15.64 10.35 -16.25
C ARG A 236 -15.42 11.74 -16.84
N GLN A 237 -15.53 12.78 -16.03
CA GLN A 237 -15.38 14.18 -16.45
C GLN A 237 -14.38 14.85 -15.53
N PRO A 238 -13.50 15.73 -16.04
CA PRO A 238 -12.63 16.53 -15.20
C PRO A 238 -13.43 17.38 -14.21
N VAL A 239 -12.80 17.67 -13.07
CA VAL A 239 -13.39 18.48 -12.00
C VAL A 239 -12.78 19.87 -12.02
N GLU A 240 -13.62 20.90 -12.00
CA GLU A 240 -13.21 22.30 -11.84
C GLU A 240 -12.78 22.53 -10.39
N ILE A 241 -11.59 23.09 -10.18
CA ILE A 241 -11.05 23.39 -8.84
C ILE A 241 -11.15 24.87 -8.49
N ASP A 242 -11.05 25.17 -7.19
CA ASP A 242 -11.20 26.49 -6.57
C ASP A 242 -10.01 27.44 -6.77
N ARG A 243 -8.95 27.01 -7.45
CA ARG A 243 -7.72 27.79 -7.66
C ARG A 243 -7.02 27.38 -8.94
N GLN A 244 -6.11 28.23 -9.41
CA GLN A 244 -5.25 27.92 -10.55
C GLN A 244 -4.00 27.18 -10.08
N LEU A 245 -3.68 26.08 -10.76
CA LEU A 245 -2.47 25.30 -10.50
C LEU A 245 -1.76 24.97 -11.82
N PRO A 246 -0.42 24.87 -11.81
CA PRO A 246 0.33 24.37 -12.96
C PRO A 246 -0.12 22.95 -13.37
N ALA A 247 -0.13 22.72 -14.68
CA ALA A 247 -0.46 21.42 -15.25
C ALA A 247 0.54 20.34 -14.78
N GLY A 248 0.05 19.10 -14.63
CA GLY A 248 0.86 17.96 -14.21
C GLY A 248 1.06 17.81 -12.70
N ILE A 249 0.65 18.79 -11.88
CA ILE A 249 0.73 18.69 -10.42
C ILE A 249 -0.27 17.64 -9.90
N ARG A 250 0.20 16.79 -8.97
CA ARG A 250 -0.64 15.89 -8.17
C ARG A 250 -1.29 16.67 -7.03
N CYS A 251 -2.60 16.53 -6.84
CA CYS A 251 -3.33 17.20 -5.77
C CYS A 251 -4.44 16.33 -5.19
N THR A 252 -4.81 16.61 -3.94
CA THR A 252 -5.96 16.01 -3.27
C THR A 252 -7.15 16.95 -3.39
N VAL A 253 -8.27 16.45 -3.91
CA VAL A 253 -9.49 17.21 -4.16
C VAL A 253 -10.60 16.70 -3.24
N GLU A 254 -11.17 17.60 -2.46
CA GLU A 254 -12.38 17.38 -1.68
C GLU A 254 -13.63 17.65 -2.54
N LEU A 255 -14.59 16.74 -2.44
CA LEU A 255 -15.85 16.74 -3.18
C LEU A 255 -17.02 16.66 -2.23
N GLU A 256 -18.02 17.49 -2.47
CA GLU A 256 -19.32 17.38 -1.82
C GLU A 256 -20.04 16.09 -2.28
N PRO A 257 -20.76 15.37 -1.39
CA PRO A 257 -21.49 14.16 -1.77
C PRO A 257 -22.49 14.37 -2.92
N SER A 258 -23.10 15.56 -2.98
CA SER A 258 -24.04 15.97 -4.04
C SER A 258 -23.38 16.11 -5.42
N ALA A 259 -22.05 16.29 -5.48
CA ALA A 259 -21.31 16.47 -6.71
C ALA A 259 -21.37 15.24 -7.62
N TYR A 260 -21.45 14.03 -7.03
CA TYR A 260 -21.57 12.77 -7.77
C TYR A 260 -22.94 12.55 -8.44
N SER A 261 -23.96 13.34 -8.08
CA SER A 261 -25.28 13.26 -8.71
C SER A 261 -25.35 14.06 -10.01
N LYS A 262 -24.39 14.98 -10.23
CA LYS A 262 -24.34 15.81 -11.43
C LYS A 262 -23.61 15.07 -12.56
N PRO A 263 -24.22 14.92 -13.75
CA PRO A 263 -23.57 14.25 -14.87
C PRO A 263 -22.41 15.05 -15.47
N ARG A 264 -22.38 16.38 -15.27
CA ARG A 264 -21.35 17.33 -15.73
C ARG A 264 -21.19 18.48 -14.73
N GLY A 265 -20.07 19.21 -14.81
CA GLY A 265 -19.83 20.40 -13.98
C GLY A 265 -19.59 20.06 -12.51
N ILE A 266 -18.86 18.98 -12.25
CA ILE A 266 -18.41 18.63 -10.90
C ILE A 266 -17.38 19.69 -10.49
N LYS A 267 -17.58 20.26 -9.30
CA LYS A 267 -16.66 21.21 -8.67
C LYS A 267 -16.07 20.56 -7.43
N GLY A 268 -14.80 20.86 -7.16
CA GLY A 268 -14.09 20.38 -5.98
C GLY A 268 -13.16 21.45 -5.41
N LYS A 269 -12.72 21.23 -4.17
CA LYS A 269 -11.80 22.12 -3.47
C LYS A 269 -10.45 21.43 -3.32
N VAL A 270 -9.36 22.09 -3.66
CA VAL A 270 -8.02 21.56 -3.40
C VAL A 270 -7.71 21.70 -1.90
N VAL A 271 -7.34 20.58 -1.28
CA VAL A 271 -7.03 20.49 0.16
C VAL A 271 -5.62 19.95 0.37
N SER A 272 -5.14 20.04 1.62
CA SER A 272 -3.89 19.40 2.02
C SER A 272 -3.95 17.88 1.80
N PRO A 273 -2.86 17.23 1.33
CA PRO A 273 -2.78 15.77 1.28
C PRO A 273 -2.98 15.09 2.63
N ALA A 274 -2.75 15.81 3.74
CA ALA A 274 -3.01 15.33 5.09
C ALA A 274 -4.49 15.44 5.51
N ALA A 275 -5.32 16.22 4.80
CA ALA A 275 -6.70 16.47 5.19
C ALA A 275 -7.55 15.19 5.34
N PRO A 276 -7.47 14.17 4.46
CA PRO A 276 -8.21 12.94 4.63
C PRO A 276 -7.91 12.22 5.97
N ARG A 277 -6.64 12.26 6.39
CA ARG A 277 -6.15 11.69 7.66
C ARG A 277 -6.54 12.55 8.86
N GLU A 278 -6.35 13.87 8.77
CA GLU A 278 -6.57 14.80 9.89
C GLU A 278 -8.04 15.15 10.13
N HIS A 279 -8.90 15.07 9.11
CA HIS A 279 -10.32 15.42 9.23
C HIS A 279 -11.17 14.19 9.49
N ASP A 280 -10.94 13.12 8.73
CA ASP A 280 -11.82 11.94 8.75
C ASP A 280 -11.12 10.70 9.31
N GLY A 281 -9.79 10.73 9.53
CA GLY A 281 -8.98 9.57 9.92
C GLY A 281 -8.59 8.64 8.76
N THR A 282 -8.96 8.99 7.54
CA THR A 282 -8.84 8.10 6.37
C THR A 282 -7.37 7.95 6.00
N TYR A 283 -6.89 6.71 5.91
CA TYR A 283 -5.56 6.43 5.40
C TYR A 283 -5.44 6.87 3.93
N TRP A 284 -4.39 7.61 3.60
CA TRP A 284 -4.25 8.30 2.32
C TRP A 284 -2.96 7.95 1.57
N GLY A 285 -2.42 6.76 1.82
CA GLY A 285 -1.15 6.32 1.27
C GLY A 285 0.05 6.81 2.08
N TYR A 286 1.23 6.60 1.52
CA TYR A 286 2.50 7.01 2.10
C TYR A 286 3.30 7.89 1.12
N THR A 287 4.15 8.76 1.64
CA THR A 287 5.22 9.37 0.84
C THR A 287 6.46 8.48 0.85
N THR A 288 7.29 8.56 -0.20
CA THR A 288 8.55 7.82 -0.25
C THR A 288 9.71 8.79 -0.32
N ARG A 289 10.66 8.67 0.62
CA ARG A 289 11.87 9.49 0.70
C ARG A 289 13.11 8.61 0.54
N LEU A 290 14.12 9.13 -0.15
CA LEU A 290 15.44 8.51 -0.21
C LEU A 290 16.35 9.18 0.82
N ALA A 291 17.16 8.41 1.52
CA ALA A 291 18.19 8.92 2.44
C ALA A 291 19.55 8.31 2.07
N LYS A 292 20.62 9.11 2.13
CA LYS A 292 21.98 8.69 1.73
C LYS A 292 22.72 7.84 2.76
N GLY A 293 22.18 7.74 3.96
CA GLY A 293 22.77 7.09 5.13
C GLY A 293 21.72 6.96 6.23
N ILE A 294 22.06 6.27 7.31
CA ILE A 294 21.15 6.14 8.45
C ILE A 294 21.04 7.47 9.22
N GLY A 295 22.10 8.30 9.26
CA GLY A 295 22.03 9.66 9.81
C GLY A 295 20.96 10.54 9.12
N ALA A 296 20.96 10.53 7.78
CA ALA A 296 19.99 11.27 6.97
C ALA A 296 18.53 10.80 7.13
N VAL A 297 18.30 9.59 7.67
CA VAL A 297 16.95 9.16 8.06
C VAL A 297 16.39 10.09 9.12
N PHE A 298 17.21 10.50 10.09
CA PHE A 298 16.79 11.32 11.23
C PHE A 298 16.80 12.82 10.91
N GLU A 299 17.85 13.30 10.23
CA GLU A 299 18.09 14.73 10.00
C GLU A 299 17.14 15.34 8.95
N GLU A 300 16.81 14.59 7.90
CA GLU A 300 15.98 15.07 6.79
C GLU A 300 14.48 14.79 7.01
N CYS A 301 14.02 14.90 8.25
CA CYS A 301 12.60 14.70 8.60
C CYS A 301 11.72 15.77 7.92
N PRO A 302 10.68 15.37 7.14
CA PRO A 302 9.85 16.31 6.40
C PRO A 302 8.78 17.01 7.25
N PHE A 303 8.64 16.64 8.52
CA PHE A 303 7.57 17.13 9.39
C PHE A 303 7.92 18.47 10.07
N PRO A 304 6.90 19.28 10.44
CA PRO A 304 7.14 20.53 11.15
C PRO A 304 7.98 20.33 12.42
N GLY A 305 9.05 21.12 12.56
CA GLY A 305 10.02 20.98 13.65
C GLY A 305 11.22 20.08 13.32
N GLY A 306 11.25 19.48 12.12
CA GLY A 306 12.43 18.81 11.57
C GLY A 306 12.90 17.59 12.35
N LYS A 307 12.00 16.93 13.10
CA LYS A 307 12.37 15.77 13.93
C LYS A 307 11.23 14.76 14.10
N TYR A 308 11.61 13.51 14.29
CA TYR A 308 10.75 12.46 14.83
C TYR A 308 10.84 12.48 16.36
N ASP A 309 9.71 12.67 17.04
CA ASP A 309 9.66 12.78 18.51
C ASP A 309 9.55 11.44 19.22
N LEU A 310 9.35 10.35 18.46
CA LEU A 310 9.55 8.98 18.91
C LEU A 310 10.30 8.18 17.84
N LYS A 311 11.49 7.68 18.19
CA LYS A 311 12.35 6.86 17.34
C LYS A 311 12.43 5.47 17.93
N ILE A 312 12.01 4.46 17.18
CA ILE A 312 12.01 3.06 17.56
C ILE A 312 12.95 2.32 16.63
N GLY A 313 13.99 1.71 17.17
CA GLY A 313 14.83 0.77 16.43
C GLY A 313 14.35 -0.65 16.69
N THR A 314 14.33 -1.50 15.65
CA THR A 314 13.96 -2.91 15.79
C THR A 314 15.19 -3.80 15.69
N SER A 315 15.44 -4.62 16.70
CA SER A 315 16.54 -5.59 16.72
C SER A 315 16.15 -6.82 17.53
N GLU A 316 16.68 -7.99 17.18
CA GLU A 316 16.57 -9.19 18.03
C GLU A 316 17.27 -8.98 19.38
N ARG A 317 18.26 -8.08 19.42
CA ARG A 317 18.98 -7.61 20.62
C ARG A 317 18.28 -6.45 21.34
N GLY A 318 17.00 -6.23 21.08
CA GLY A 318 16.19 -5.22 21.76
C GLY A 318 16.25 -5.33 23.29
N ASP A 319 16.34 -4.20 23.99
CA ASP A 319 16.36 -4.16 25.46
C ASP A 319 14.98 -4.43 26.07
N ILE A 320 13.92 -4.20 25.29
CA ILE A 320 12.53 -4.43 25.66
C ILE A 320 11.81 -5.24 24.60
N THR A 321 10.78 -5.99 25.01
CA THR A 321 9.89 -6.69 24.07
C THR A 321 8.48 -6.17 24.10
N VAL A 322 7.79 -6.23 22.96
CA VAL A 322 6.37 -5.91 22.82
C VAL A 322 5.46 -6.85 23.65
N GLU A 323 5.98 -7.96 24.14
CA GLU A 323 5.28 -8.89 25.05
C GLU A 323 5.36 -8.50 26.52
N ASP A 324 6.23 -7.56 26.87
CA ASP A 324 6.36 -7.11 28.26
C ASP A 324 5.07 -6.43 28.70
N SER A 325 4.56 -6.83 29.87
CA SER A 325 3.34 -6.24 30.45
C SER A 325 3.42 -4.72 30.65
N LYS A 326 4.65 -4.19 30.79
CA LYS A 326 4.94 -2.77 30.95
C LYS A 326 5.19 -2.04 29.62
N PHE A 327 5.26 -2.76 28.50
CA PHE A 327 5.52 -2.15 27.20
C PHE A 327 4.42 -1.15 26.85
N SER A 328 4.83 0.07 26.56
CA SER A 328 3.94 1.13 26.08
C SER A 328 4.75 2.12 25.26
N LEU A 329 4.09 2.73 24.27
CA LEU A 329 4.70 3.82 23.52
C LEU A 329 4.44 5.13 24.28
N PRO A 330 5.46 6.00 24.45
CA PRO A 330 5.22 7.36 24.91
C PRO A 330 4.32 8.08 23.90
N ARG A 331 3.66 9.17 24.31
CA ARG A 331 2.90 10.00 23.36
C ARG A 331 3.84 10.65 22.37
N TYR A 332 3.41 10.70 21.11
CA TYR A 332 4.21 11.21 20.00
C TYR A 332 3.32 11.80 18.91
N LYS A 333 3.89 12.72 18.14
CA LYS A 333 3.29 13.28 16.93
C LYS A 333 3.84 12.63 15.67
N HIS A 334 5.13 12.34 15.63
CA HIS A 334 5.84 11.79 14.48
C HIS A 334 6.72 10.62 14.92
N CYS A 335 6.19 9.40 14.83
CA CYS A 335 6.92 8.18 15.17
C CYS A 335 7.68 7.64 13.96
N LEU A 336 8.93 7.26 14.16
CA LEU A 336 9.79 6.59 13.19
C LEU A 336 10.14 5.19 13.70
N VAL A 337 9.91 4.17 12.87
CA VAL A 337 10.37 2.79 13.13
C VAL A 337 11.46 2.42 12.13
N VAL A 338 12.67 2.15 12.60
CA VAL A 338 13.83 1.83 11.76
C VAL A 338 14.09 0.34 11.78
N PHE A 339 14.26 -0.23 10.59
CA PHE A 339 14.60 -1.62 10.36
C PHE A 339 16.01 -1.75 9.80
N GLY A 340 16.73 -2.77 10.24
CA GLY A 340 18.01 -3.14 9.66
C GLY A 340 17.89 -4.00 8.40
N GLY A 341 19.01 -4.14 7.70
CA GLY A 341 19.17 -5.08 6.61
C GLY A 341 19.38 -6.51 7.13
N VAL A 342 20.05 -7.34 6.35
CA VAL A 342 20.42 -8.70 6.79
C VAL A 342 21.39 -8.67 7.97
N ALA A 343 22.24 -7.65 8.04
CA ALA A 343 23.29 -7.52 9.04
C ALA A 343 22.83 -6.79 10.32
N GLY A 344 21.60 -6.23 10.32
CA GLY A 344 21.08 -5.42 11.43
C GLY A 344 21.25 -3.91 11.20
N ILE A 345 20.94 -3.14 12.25
CA ILE A 345 21.04 -1.67 12.23
C ILE A 345 22.46 -1.25 12.65
N GLU A 346 23.07 -2.02 13.54
CA GLU A 346 24.42 -1.86 14.08
C GLU A 346 25.44 -1.70 12.94
N GLU A 347 25.40 -2.62 11.98
CA GLU A 347 26.28 -2.60 10.80
C GLU A 347 26.02 -1.41 9.87
N CYS A 348 24.77 -0.91 9.83
CA CYS A 348 24.45 0.32 9.09
C CYS A 348 25.07 1.55 9.76
N VAL A 349 25.21 1.52 11.09
CA VAL A 349 25.83 2.60 11.87
C VAL A 349 27.34 2.55 11.73
N ASP A 350 27.96 1.37 11.85
CA ASP A 350 29.41 1.20 11.64
C ASP A 350 29.85 1.61 10.23
N ALA A 351 29.01 1.36 9.22
CA ALA A 351 29.31 1.75 7.84
C ALA A 351 29.11 3.26 7.57
N ASP A 352 28.37 3.98 8.41
CA ASP A 352 28.11 5.41 8.25
C ASP A 352 29.14 6.23 9.06
N GLU A 353 30.32 6.42 8.47
CA GLU A 353 31.43 7.17 9.09
C GLU A 353 31.02 8.59 9.55
N SER A 354 29.97 9.17 8.96
CA SER A 354 29.49 10.50 9.32
C SER A 354 28.86 10.59 10.71
N LEU A 355 28.43 9.46 11.29
CA LEU A 355 27.82 9.41 12.61
C LEU A 355 28.86 9.44 13.74
N GLY A 356 30.10 8.99 13.47
CA GLY A 356 31.13 8.87 14.50
C GLY A 356 30.73 7.98 15.69
N LEU A 357 29.84 7.01 15.47
CA LEU A 357 29.30 6.08 16.45
C LEU A 357 29.60 4.65 16.03
N HIS A 358 29.91 3.79 17.00
CA HIS A 358 30.04 2.36 16.76
C HIS A 358 28.66 1.68 16.75
N GLY A 359 28.53 0.56 16.04
CA GLY A 359 27.31 -0.23 15.91
C GLY A 359 26.79 -0.73 17.26
N ASP A 360 27.69 -1.06 18.19
CA ASP A 360 27.33 -1.44 19.56
C ASP A 360 26.59 -0.32 20.31
N ASP A 361 26.87 0.94 19.96
CA ASP A 361 26.23 2.13 20.53
C ASP A 361 24.98 2.57 19.74
N SER A 362 24.57 1.84 18.70
CA SER A 362 23.40 2.17 17.87
C SER A 362 22.11 2.35 18.67
N ARG A 363 22.00 1.69 19.83
CA ARG A 363 20.92 1.87 20.81
C ARG A 363 20.68 3.35 21.16
N SER A 364 21.74 4.16 21.21
CA SER A 364 21.68 5.58 21.59
C SER A 364 20.93 6.47 20.57
N LEU A 365 20.80 6.02 19.33
CA LEU A 365 20.06 6.73 18.27
C LEU A 365 18.54 6.69 18.46
N PHE A 366 18.05 5.80 19.33
CA PHE A 366 16.64 5.48 19.47
C PHE A 366 16.11 5.76 20.88
N ASP A 367 14.85 6.17 20.94
CA ASP A 367 14.15 6.33 22.21
C ASP A 367 13.74 4.94 22.76
N LEU A 368 13.42 3.99 21.87
CA LEU A 368 13.11 2.59 22.19
C LEU A 368 13.87 1.62 21.28
N TRP A 369 14.35 0.51 21.84
CA TRP A 369 15.08 -0.53 21.11
C TRP A 369 14.43 -1.89 21.29
N VAL A 370 13.62 -2.29 20.32
CA VAL A 370 12.54 -3.25 20.58
C VAL A 370 12.79 -4.56 19.84
N ASN A 371 12.66 -5.68 20.56
CA ASN A 371 12.44 -6.99 19.97
C ASN A 371 10.93 -7.22 19.81
N THR A 372 10.47 -7.22 18.56
CA THR A 372 9.04 -7.37 18.22
C THR A 372 8.60 -8.83 18.03
N CYS A 373 9.54 -9.77 18.01
CA CYS A 373 9.27 -11.20 17.85
C CYS A 373 10.18 -12.03 18.77
N PRO A 374 9.95 -11.98 20.11
CA PRO A 374 10.71 -12.80 21.04
C PRO A 374 10.47 -14.30 20.74
N PHE A 375 11.45 -15.14 21.08
CA PHE A 375 11.41 -16.59 20.86
C PHE A 375 11.22 -16.98 19.37
N GLN A 376 11.77 -16.19 18.44
CA GLN A 376 11.77 -16.53 17.02
C GLN A 376 12.38 -17.92 16.79
N GLY A 377 11.68 -18.76 16.02
CA GLY A 377 12.15 -20.12 15.68
C GLY A 377 13.14 -20.16 14.51
N SER A 378 13.30 -19.05 13.81
CA SER A 378 14.32 -18.87 12.76
C SER A 378 15.50 -18.09 13.32
N ARG A 379 16.71 -18.41 12.89
CA ARG A 379 17.92 -17.63 13.25
C ARG A 379 17.82 -16.18 12.78
N THR A 380 17.14 -15.94 11.67
CA THR A 380 17.03 -14.61 11.08
C THR A 380 15.60 -14.38 10.59
N ILE A 381 15.08 -13.18 10.83
CA ILE A 381 13.85 -12.67 10.25
C ILE A 381 14.25 -11.68 9.14
N ARG A 382 13.78 -11.90 7.91
CA ARG A 382 14.10 -11.00 6.80
C ARG A 382 13.40 -9.66 6.96
N THR A 383 13.96 -8.58 6.42
CA THR A 383 13.42 -7.22 6.61
C THR A 383 11.94 -7.09 6.21
N GLU A 384 11.50 -7.68 5.09
CA GLU A 384 10.09 -7.62 4.68
C GLU A 384 9.14 -8.39 5.62
N GLU A 385 9.64 -9.44 6.29
CA GLU A 385 8.92 -10.19 7.33
C GLU A 385 8.87 -9.36 8.62
N ALA A 386 10.02 -8.80 9.01
CA ALA A 386 10.19 -7.97 10.20
C ALA A 386 9.29 -6.72 10.14
N VAL A 387 9.18 -6.07 8.98
CA VAL A 387 8.25 -4.94 8.77
C VAL A 387 6.81 -5.36 9.05
N MET A 388 6.38 -6.50 8.51
CA MET A 388 5.02 -6.98 8.73
C MET A 388 4.76 -7.36 10.19
N ILE A 389 5.67 -8.10 10.82
CA ILE A 389 5.55 -8.54 12.22
C ILE A 389 5.55 -7.33 13.15
N SER A 390 6.55 -6.45 13.01
CA SER A 390 6.72 -5.31 13.90
C SER A 390 5.56 -4.35 13.84
N LEU A 391 5.09 -4.00 12.63
CA LEU A 391 3.92 -3.13 12.49
C LEU A 391 2.65 -3.78 13.05
N ALA A 392 2.47 -5.10 12.89
CA ALA A 392 1.36 -5.84 13.51
C ALA A 392 1.37 -5.74 15.04
N ARG A 393 2.55 -5.93 15.63
CA ARG A 393 2.75 -5.99 17.08
C ARG A 393 2.74 -4.61 17.73
N LEU A 394 3.20 -3.58 17.03
CA LEU A 394 3.14 -2.19 17.48
C LEU A 394 1.73 -1.58 17.29
N ARG A 395 0.92 -2.11 16.36
CA ARG A 395 -0.40 -1.55 16.00
C ARG A 395 -1.32 -1.27 17.20
N PRO A 396 -1.46 -2.15 18.21
CA PRO A 396 -2.31 -1.87 19.38
C PRO A 396 -1.83 -0.68 20.21
N PHE A 397 -0.52 -0.43 20.24
CA PHE A 397 0.08 0.68 20.99
C PHE A 397 0.00 1.98 20.19
N VAL A 398 0.29 1.93 18.89
CA VAL A 398 0.05 3.03 17.95
C VAL A 398 -1.42 3.47 17.97
N ALA A 399 -2.37 2.52 18.07
CA ALA A 399 -3.80 2.82 18.16
C ALA A 399 -4.19 3.66 19.39
N LYS A 400 -3.45 3.51 20.49
CA LYS A 400 -3.70 4.19 21.77
C LYS A 400 -3.14 5.61 21.80
N ASN A 401 -2.36 6.00 20.78
CA ASN A 401 -1.84 7.35 20.67
C ASN A 401 -2.98 8.33 20.31
N VAL A 402 -3.65 8.85 21.33
CA VAL A 402 -4.69 9.87 21.19
C VAL A 402 -4.01 11.23 21.30
N GLU A 403 -3.67 11.82 20.17
CA GLU A 403 -3.27 13.23 20.10
C GLU A 403 -4.44 14.13 19.75
N SER A 404 -4.48 15.31 20.38
CA SER A 404 -5.28 16.45 19.90
C SER A 404 -4.40 17.35 19.04
N LYS A 405 -5.03 18.15 18.17
CA LYS A 405 -4.36 19.07 17.24
C LYS A 405 -3.32 19.99 17.90
N ASP A 406 -3.49 20.29 19.19
CA ASP A 406 -2.69 21.25 19.96
C ASP A 406 -1.82 20.62 21.08
N ALA A 407 -1.74 19.28 21.16
CA ALA A 407 -0.93 18.63 22.20
C ALA A 407 0.56 18.63 21.82
N ALA A 408 1.36 19.46 22.49
CA ALA A 408 2.82 19.30 22.48
C ALA A 408 3.22 18.07 23.32
N PRO A 409 4.22 17.27 22.91
CA PRO A 409 4.69 16.15 23.70
C PRO A 409 5.30 16.67 25.02
N LYS A 410 4.70 16.28 26.15
CA LYS A 410 5.30 16.50 27.47
C LYS A 410 6.52 15.59 27.57
N GLN A 411 7.72 16.15 27.45
CA GLN A 411 8.95 15.43 27.78
C GLN A 411 8.86 14.95 29.23
N ARG A 412 8.76 13.64 29.42
CA ARG A 412 8.89 13.03 30.74
C ARG A 412 10.39 13.01 31.02
N GLN A 413 10.89 14.04 31.69
CA GLN A 413 12.23 14.01 32.26
C GLN A 413 12.34 12.76 33.14
N GLN A 414 13.08 11.75 32.67
CA GLN A 414 13.53 10.69 33.55
C GLN A 414 14.47 11.37 34.54
N LYS A 415 14.06 11.45 35.80
CA LYS A 415 14.93 11.88 36.90
C LYS A 415 16.06 10.86 36.99
N ILE A 416 17.24 11.26 36.53
CA ILE A 416 18.49 10.63 36.91
C ILE A 416 18.64 10.89 38.42
N PRO A 417 18.75 9.88 39.29
CA PRO A 417 19.08 10.12 40.68
C PRO A 417 20.56 10.46 40.74
N VAL A 418 20.89 11.72 40.99
CA VAL A 418 22.22 12.16 41.43
C VAL A 418 22.09 12.57 42.88
N GLU A 419 22.76 11.83 43.76
CA GLU A 419 23.60 12.31 44.88
C GLU A 419 23.78 11.18 45.90
N VAL A 420 25.02 10.68 46.00
CA VAL A 420 25.57 10.21 47.27
C VAL A 420 26.77 11.13 47.52
N GLU A 421 26.55 12.15 48.35
CA GLU A 421 27.62 12.92 48.95
C GLU A 421 28.44 12.00 49.86
N PHE A 422 29.73 11.86 49.57
CA PHE A 422 30.69 11.38 50.55
C PHE A 422 31.12 12.59 51.38
N SER A 423 30.71 12.64 52.64
CA SER A 423 31.24 13.58 53.62
C SER A 423 32.56 13.01 54.17
N ASP A 424 33.66 13.68 53.87
CA ASP A 424 34.83 13.69 54.72
C ASP A 424 34.47 14.44 56.01
N ASP A 425 34.69 13.84 57.18
CA ASP A 425 35.57 14.36 58.24
C ASP A 425 35.40 13.56 59.54
N ALA A 426 36.51 12.99 60.04
CA ALA A 426 36.79 12.81 61.47
C ALA A 426 38.21 12.24 61.63
N SER A 427 39.15 13.16 61.85
CA SER A 427 40.50 12.94 62.36
C SER A 427 40.57 12.23 63.72
N SER A 428 41.55 11.33 63.89
CA SER A 428 42.39 11.06 65.08
C SER A 428 43.07 9.70 64.89
N GLU A 429 44.26 9.37 65.36
CA GLU A 429 45.44 10.02 65.92
C GLU A 429 46.57 8.97 65.72
N GLU A 430 47.80 9.45 65.60
CA GLU A 430 49.09 8.82 65.95
C GLU A 430 49.21 7.27 66.03
N SER A 431 50.16 6.71 65.28
CA SER A 431 51.47 6.37 65.86
C SER A 431 52.41 5.74 64.83
N SER A 432 53.63 6.25 64.80
CA SER A 432 54.85 5.70 64.23
C SER A 432 55.19 4.30 64.76
N SER A 433 55.69 3.41 63.88
CA SER A 433 57.05 2.85 63.96
C SER A 433 57.21 1.62 63.05
N GLU A 434 58.29 1.66 62.28
CA GLU A 434 59.15 0.58 61.75
C GLU A 434 58.83 -0.87 62.17
N GLU A 435 58.68 -1.77 61.18
CA GLU A 435 59.66 -2.83 60.81
C GLU A 435 59.32 -3.42 59.43
#